data_AF-A0A0N1LBZ0-F1
#
_entry.id   AF-A0A0N1LBZ0-F1
#
_cell.length_a   1.000
_cell.length_b   1.000
_cell.length_c   1.000
_cell.angle_alpha   90.00
_cell.angle_beta   90.00
_cell.angle_gamma   90.00
#
_symmetry.space_group_name_H-M   'P 1'
#
loop_
_entity.id
_entity.type
_entity.pdbx_description
1 polymer ?
#
loop_
_entity_poly.entity_id
_entity_poly.type
_entity_poly.pdbx_seq_one_letter_code
_entity_poly.pdbx_strand_id
1 'polypeptide(L)'
;MPTSDDNPAARPAVGRNSGPAARVAVARDEAEEAGAAEAKASKAVLEKLLRQSVEKRFTAFEGESGKLTAADRRTLLVSIKNADMPARRVPVGGTASRFAVWRARLPYRFGGVVASGVAVGFALIGVTVAVRNTPSHAVEIVTPLPIPVQFKRADGVIVADRLEPRTRYVAVSDWGGQTLLRLWLPQQGYAMASVPSDWLRPAIPARASAAQ
;
A
#
# COMPACT_ATOMS: atom_id res chain seq x y z
N MET A 1 -59.67 -7.31 -25.03
CA MET A 1 -59.99 -6.18 -24.12
C MET A 1 -61.03 -6.67 -23.13
N PRO A 2 -60.74 -6.62 -21.83
CA PRO A 2 -60.92 -5.44 -20.95
C PRO A 2 -59.61 -5.08 -20.19
N THR A 3 -59.17 -3.82 -20.03
CA THR A 3 -59.57 -2.70 -19.13
C THR A 3 -59.60 -3.03 -17.62
N SER A 4 -58.52 -2.61 -16.97
CA SER A 4 -58.35 -1.97 -15.65
C SER A 4 -59.42 -2.16 -14.58
N ASP A 5 -59.01 -2.66 -13.41
CA ASP A 5 -59.05 -1.93 -12.14
C ASP A 5 -58.48 -2.82 -11.01
N ASP A 6 -57.15 -2.94 -10.92
CA ASP A 6 -56.50 -3.36 -9.68
C ASP A 6 -55.93 -2.12 -9.00
N ASN A 7 -56.84 -1.42 -8.33
CA ASN A 7 -56.58 -0.31 -7.44
C ASN A 7 -55.76 -0.84 -6.24
N PRO A 8 -54.50 -0.42 -6.02
CA PRO A 8 -53.76 -0.89 -4.85
C PRO A 8 -54.43 -0.37 -3.58
N ALA A 9 -54.73 -1.29 -2.67
CA ALA A 9 -55.40 -1.02 -1.39
C ALA A 9 -54.82 0.23 -0.70
N ALA A 10 -55.72 1.14 -0.29
CA ALA A 10 -55.36 2.39 0.37
C ALA A 10 -54.50 2.12 1.62
N ARG A 11 -53.29 2.68 1.63
CA ARG A 11 -52.39 2.61 2.78
C ARG A 11 -53.04 3.31 3.99
N PRO A 12 -52.96 2.74 5.20
CA PRO A 12 -53.42 3.45 6.39
C PRO A 12 -52.57 4.71 6.57
N ALA A 13 -53.24 5.87 6.56
CA ALA A 13 -52.59 7.14 6.85
C ALA A 13 -52.02 7.10 8.27
N VAL A 14 -50.69 7.14 8.39
CA VAL A 14 -49.99 7.22 9.67
C VAL A 14 -50.51 8.45 10.41
N GLY A 15 -51.30 8.22 11.46
CA GLY A 15 -51.89 9.28 12.27
C GLY A 15 -50.80 10.20 12.81
N ARG A 16 -51.01 11.51 12.64
CA ARG A 16 -50.09 12.62 12.94
C ARG A 16 -49.61 12.70 14.41
N ASN A 17 -50.03 11.75 15.27
CA ASN A 17 -49.76 11.68 16.72
C ASN A 17 -49.13 10.34 17.18
N SER A 18 -48.28 9.71 16.37
CA SER A 18 -47.49 8.54 16.78
C SER A 18 -46.12 8.99 17.35
N GLY A 19 -45.87 8.69 18.62
CA GLY A 19 -44.62 9.04 19.32
C GLY A 19 -43.37 8.48 18.64
N PRO A 20 -42.16 8.97 18.97
CA PRO A 20 -40.91 8.56 18.30
C PRO A 20 -40.69 7.04 18.31
N ALA A 21 -41.11 6.34 19.38
CA ALA A 21 -41.03 4.88 19.48
C ALA A 21 -41.91 4.15 18.44
N ALA A 22 -43.12 4.66 18.17
CA ALA A 22 -44.02 4.07 17.18
C ALA A 22 -43.50 4.27 15.75
N ARG A 23 -42.85 5.40 15.47
CA ARG A 23 -42.20 5.66 14.18
C ARG A 23 -40.99 4.76 13.94
N VAL A 24 -40.21 4.45 14.99
CA VAL A 24 -39.09 3.50 14.91
C VAL A 24 -39.58 2.07 14.67
N ALA A 25 -40.69 1.66 15.29
CA ALA A 25 -41.29 0.35 15.06
C ALA A 25 -41.78 0.19 13.60
N VAL A 26 -42.52 1.17 13.07
CA VAL A 26 -42.97 1.16 11.68
C VAL A 26 -41.79 1.17 10.71
N ALA A 27 -40.76 1.99 10.96
CA ALA A 27 -39.56 2.01 10.10
C ALA A 27 -38.78 0.69 10.14
N ARG A 28 -38.82 -0.03 11.27
CA ARG A 28 -38.22 -1.36 11.40
C ARG A 28 -39.02 -2.40 10.64
N ASP A 29 -40.34 -2.40 10.78
CA ASP A 29 -41.22 -3.34 10.07
C ASP A 29 -41.11 -3.12 8.54
N GLU A 30 -41.09 -1.86 8.08
CA GLU A 30 -40.87 -1.50 6.68
C GLU A 30 -39.47 -1.94 6.18
N ALA A 31 -38.43 -1.81 7.00
CA ALA A 31 -37.08 -2.27 6.65
C ALA A 31 -36.99 -3.81 6.58
N GLU A 32 -37.70 -4.52 7.45
CA GLU A 32 -37.77 -5.98 7.44
C GLU A 32 -38.54 -6.49 6.21
N GLU A 33 -39.65 -5.84 5.83
CA GLU A 33 -40.39 -6.15 4.60
C GLU A 33 -39.57 -5.86 3.32
N ALA A 34 -38.88 -4.72 3.27
CA ALA A 34 -37.99 -4.38 2.17
C ALA A 34 -36.85 -5.39 2.03
N GLY A 35 -36.21 -5.78 3.14
CA GLY A 35 -35.17 -6.81 3.16
C GLY A 35 -35.67 -8.18 2.70
N ALA A 36 -36.91 -8.55 3.06
CA ALA A 36 -37.53 -9.79 2.58
C ALA A 36 -37.83 -9.76 1.07
N ALA A 37 -38.24 -8.61 0.52
CA ALA A 37 -38.46 -8.42 -0.90
C ALA A 37 -37.14 -8.50 -1.70
N GLU A 38 -36.08 -7.86 -1.22
CA GLU A 38 -34.74 -7.91 -1.83
C GLU A 38 -34.16 -9.33 -1.80
N ALA A 39 -34.34 -10.07 -0.70
CA ALA A 39 -33.91 -11.46 -0.61
C ALA A 39 -34.64 -12.36 -1.62
N LYS A 40 -35.95 -12.14 -1.83
CA LYS A 40 -36.72 -12.86 -2.86
C LYS A 40 -36.25 -12.51 -4.27
N ALA A 41 -35.98 -11.23 -4.55
CA ALA A 41 -35.48 -10.78 -5.84
C ALA A 41 -34.09 -11.36 -6.15
N SER A 42 -33.18 -11.35 -5.16
CA SER A 42 -31.84 -11.93 -5.26
C SER A 42 -31.90 -13.43 -5.55
N LYS A 43 -32.77 -14.18 -4.85
CA LYS A 43 -32.98 -15.62 -5.12
C LYS A 43 -33.48 -15.89 -6.53
N ALA A 44 -34.42 -15.09 -7.04
CA ALA A 44 -34.93 -15.26 -8.41
C ALA A 44 -33.85 -15.00 -9.46
N VAL A 45 -33.00 -13.99 -9.25
CA VAL A 45 -31.83 -13.70 -10.11
C VAL A 45 -30.83 -14.86 -10.05
N LEU A 46 -30.50 -15.35 -8.85
CA LEU A 46 -29.59 -16.49 -8.67
C LEU A 46 -30.10 -17.73 -9.41
N GLU A 47 -31.38 -18.08 -9.28
CA GLU A 47 -31.96 -19.25 -9.94
C GLU A 47 -31.91 -19.11 -11.47
N LYS A 48 -32.20 -17.93 -12.00
CA LYS A 48 -32.10 -17.64 -13.43
C LYS A 48 -30.67 -17.84 -13.93
N LEU A 49 -29.66 -17.38 -13.18
CA LEU A 49 -28.25 -17.51 -13.54
C LEU A 49 -27.76 -18.96 -13.46
N LEU A 50 -28.16 -19.70 -12.43
CA LEU A 50 -27.81 -21.12 -12.28
C LEU A 50 -28.35 -22.00 -13.42
N ARG A 51 -29.42 -21.57 -14.12
CA ARG A 51 -29.94 -22.27 -15.31
C ARG A 51 -29.16 -21.95 -16.60
N GLN A 52 -28.29 -20.95 -16.61
CA GLN A 52 -27.50 -20.58 -17.80
C GLN A 52 -26.18 -21.34 -17.90
N SER A 53 -25.51 -21.26 -19.05
CA SER A 53 -24.14 -21.80 -19.22
C SER A 53 -23.15 -21.07 -18.31
N VAL A 54 -22.04 -21.74 -17.98
CA VAL A 54 -21.00 -21.22 -17.09
C VAL A 54 -20.42 -19.89 -17.58
N GLU A 55 -20.23 -19.74 -18.89
CA GLU A 55 -19.76 -18.50 -19.51
C GLU A 55 -20.73 -17.34 -19.27
N LYS A 56 -22.04 -17.57 -19.42
CA LYS A 56 -23.06 -16.57 -19.17
C LYS A 56 -23.15 -16.20 -17.68
N ARG A 57 -22.96 -17.17 -16.77
CA ARG A 57 -22.85 -16.92 -15.33
C ARG A 57 -21.66 -16.03 -15.00
N PHE A 58 -20.52 -16.25 -15.65
CA PHE A 58 -19.30 -15.46 -15.45
C PHE A 58 -19.48 -14.01 -15.94
N THR A 59 -20.05 -13.82 -17.13
CA THR A 59 -20.33 -12.47 -17.66
C THR A 59 -21.40 -11.74 -16.85
N ALA A 60 -22.43 -12.46 -16.38
CA ALA A 60 -23.48 -11.88 -15.55
C ALA A 60 -22.98 -11.53 -14.15
N PHE A 61 -21.93 -12.20 -13.63
CA PHE A 61 -21.34 -11.85 -12.34
C PHE A 61 -20.81 -10.41 -12.31
N GLU A 62 -20.17 -9.94 -13.38
CA GLU A 62 -19.63 -8.58 -13.43
C GLU A 62 -20.73 -7.51 -13.42
N GLY A 63 -21.85 -7.73 -14.13
CA GLY A 63 -22.94 -6.76 -14.25
C GLY A 63 -24.07 -6.88 -13.21
N GLU A 64 -24.42 -8.09 -12.79
CA GLU A 64 -25.56 -8.36 -11.90
C GLU A 64 -25.15 -8.56 -10.43
N SER A 65 -23.85 -8.48 -10.11
CA SER A 65 -23.33 -8.57 -8.73
C SER A 65 -23.96 -7.56 -7.76
N GLY A 66 -24.38 -6.39 -8.25
CA GLY A 66 -25.07 -5.37 -7.47
C GLY A 66 -26.51 -5.72 -7.08
N LYS A 67 -27.13 -6.71 -7.74
CA LYS A 67 -28.52 -7.16 -7.48
C LYS A 67 -28.61 -8.43 -6.62
N LEU A 68 -27.46 -9.02 -6.29
CA LEU A 68 -27.34 -10.24 -5.52
C LEU A 68 -26.88 -9.93 -4.09
N THR A 69 -27.51 -10.57 -3.11
CA THR A 69 -27.02 -10.54 -1.73
C THR A 69 -25.63 -11.17 -1.63
N ALA A 70 -24.88 -10.84 -0.57
CA ALA A 70 -23.54 -11.39 -0.37
C ALA A 70 -23.53 -12.93 -0.25
N ALA A 71 -24.60 -13.52 0.30
CA ALA A 71 -24.75 -14.98 0.41
C ALA A 71 -24.99 -15.61 -0.97
N ASP A 72 -25.91 -15.07 -1.76
CA ASP A 72 -26.25 -15.60 -3.09
C ASP A 72 -25.08 -15.47 -4.08
N ARG A 73 -24.28 -14.42 -3.93
CA ARG A 73 -23.04 -14.22 -4.69
C ARG A 73 -22.03 -15.35 -4.45
N ARG A 74 -21.88 -15.82 -3.20
CA ARG A 74 -21.00 -16.94 -2.87
C ARG A 74 -21.50 -18.24 -3.50
N THR A 75 -22.80 -18.49 -3.45
CA THR A 75 -23.42 -19.67 -4.09
C THR A 75 -23.16 -19.70 -5.59
N LEU A 76 -23.29 -18.55 -6.27
CA LEU A 76 -22.99 -18.45 -7.69
C LEU A 76 -21.51 -18.73 -8.01
N LEU A 77 -20.57 -18.18 -7.23
CA LEU A 77 -19.13 -18.44 -7.40
C LEU A 77 -18.77 -19.91 -7.18
N VAL A 78 -19.36 -20.57 -6.19
CA VAL A 78 -19.17 -22.01 -5.96
C VAL A 78 -19.68 -22.81 -7.16
N SER A 79 -20.82 -22.43 -7.74
CA SER A 79 -21.36 -23.09 -8.93
C SER A 79 -20.47 -22.94 -10.16
N ILE A 80 -19.77 -21.82 -10.30
CA ILE A 80 -18.82 -21.56 -11.39
C ILE A 80 -17.54 -22.36 -11.16
N LYS A 81 -17.03 -22.40 -9.93
CA LYS A 81 -15.81 -23.15 -9.57
C LYS A 81 -15.98 -24.65 -9.77
N ASN A 82 -17.16 -25.18 -9.45
CA ASN A 82 -17.46 -26.62 -9.52
C ASN A 82 -18.03 -27.05 -10.87
N ALA A 83 -18.23 -26.12 -11.80
CA ALA A 83 -18.63 -26.46 -13.14
C ALA A 83 -17.42 -26.97 -13.91
N ASP A 84 -17.48 -28.22 -14.37
CA ASP A 84 -16.51 -28.77 -15.31
C ASP A 84 -16.51 -27.90 -16.57
N MET A 85 -15.51 -27.03 -16.69
CA MET A 85 -15.31 -26.24 -17.89
C MET A 85 -15.06 -27.20 -19.05
N PRO A 86 -15.80 -27.11 -20.17
CA PRO A 86 -15.45 -27.86 -21.35
C PRO A 86 -14.02 -27.50 -21.72
N ALA A 87 -13.15 -28.53 -21.81
CA ALA A 87 -11.74 -28.36 -22.14
C ALA A 87 -11.61 -27.43 -23.35
N ARG A 88 -11.06 -26.24 -23.10
CA ARG A 88 -10.86 -25.20 -24.10
C ARG A 88 -10.20 -25.84 -25.31
N ARG A 89 -10.93 -25.97 -26.42
CA ARG A 89 -10.38 -26.49 -27.68
C ARG A 89 -9.29 -25.51 -28.13
N VAL A 90 -8.05 -25.85 -27.81
CA VAL A 90 -6.88 -25.19 -28.41
C VAL A 90 -6.96 -25.51 -29.90
N PRO A 91 -7.02 -24.51 -30.80
CA PRO A 91 -7.09 -24.80 -32.22
C PRO A 91 -5.79 -25.50 -32.63
N VAL A 92 -5.89 -26.80 -32.87
CA VAL A 92 -4.86 -27.63 -33.49
C VAL A 92 -4.92 -27.32 -34.98
N GLY A 93 -4.13 -26.36 -35.44
CA GLY A 93 -4.15 -25.98 -36.85
C GLY A 93 -3.32 -24.75 -37.16
N GLY A 94 -1.99 -24.94 -37.24
CA GLY A 94 -1.05 -23.94 -37.72
C GLY A 94 0.28 -24.11 -37.05
N THR A 95 1.29 -24.57 -37.78
CA THR A 95 2.70 -24.59 -37.39
C THR A 95 3.15 -23.17 -37.08
N ALA A 96 2.87 -22.71 -35.86
CA ALA A 96 3.33 -21.42 -35.37
C ALA A 96 4.86 -21.45 -35.35
N SER A 97 5.48 -20.64 -36.22
CA SER A 97 6.93 -20.54 -36.27
C SER A 97 7.49 -20.21 -34.88
N ARG A 98 8.72 -20.65 -34.57
CA ARG A 98 9.39 -20.36 -33.28
C ARG A 98 9.31 -18.87 -32.90
N PHE A 99 9.23 -17.99 -33.89
CA PHE A 99 9.07 -16.55 -33.71
C PHE A 99 7.68 -16.16 -33.17
N ALA A 100 6.61 -16.80 -33.63
CA ALA A 100 5.25 -16.57 -33.11
C ALA A 100 5.12 -17.05 -31.65
N VAL A 101 5.74 -18.19 -31.31
CA VAL A 101 5.81 -18.69 -29.93
C VAL A 101 6.62 -17.77 -29.03
N TRP A 102 7.75 -17.25 -29.52
CA TRP A 102 8.57 -16.27 -28.79
C TRP A 102 7.78 -14.97 -28.55
N ARG A 103 7.12 -14.45 -29.59
CA ARG A 103 6.34 -13.21 -29.51
C ARG A 103 5.12 -13.34 -28.58
N ALA A 104 4.46 -14.50 -28.57
CA ALA A 104 3.37 -14.81 -27.65
C ALA A 104 3.83 -14.93 -26.19
N ARG A 105 5.11 -15.25 -25.94
CA ARG A 105 5.70 -15.35 -24.59
C ARG A 105 6.34 -14.06 -24.08
N LEU A 106 6.56 -13.06 -24.95
CA LEU A 106 7.11 -11.76 -24.54
C LEU A 106 6.29 -11.08 -23.42
N PRO A 107 4.95 -10.98 -23.47
CA PRO A 107 4.17 -10.28 -22.43
C PRO A 107 4.38 -10.87 -21.03
N TYR A 108 4.53 -12.20 -20.95
CA TYR A 108 4.70 -12.93 -19.71
C TYR A 108 6.14 -12.89 -19.17
N ARG A 109 7.15 -12.67 -20.03
CA ARG A 109 8.55 -12.53 -19.60
C ARG A 109 8.89 -11.11 -19.17
N PHE A 110 8.27 -10.09 -19.79
CA PHE A 110 8.53 -8.69 -19.43
C PHE A 110 8.07 -8.35 -18.02
N GLY A 111 6.95 -8.92 -17.53
CA GLY A 111 6.49 -8.68 -16.15
C GLY A 111 7.51 -9.07 -15.08
N GLY A 112 8.16 -10.23 -15.24
CA GLY A 112 9.20 -10.70 -14.31
C GLY A 112 10.50 -9.91 -14.41
N VAL A 113 10.89 -9.49 -15.62
CA VAL A 113 12.10 -8.68 -15.84
C VAL A 113 11.92 -7.25 -15.32
N VAL A 114 10.72 -6.67 -15.48
CA VAL A 114 10.41 -5.35 -14.93
C VAL A 114 10.35 -5.39 -13.41
N ALA A 115 9.69 -6.39 -12.82
CA ALA A 115 9.62 -6.53 -11.36
C ALA A 115 11.00 -6.74 -10.72
N SER A 116 11.85 -7.59 -11.32
CA SER A 116 13.23 -7.79 -10.86
C SER A 116 14.10 -6.55 -11.05
N GLY A 117 13.97 -5.85 -12.17
CA GLY A 117 14.68 -4.58 -12.41
C GLY A 117 14.32 -3.51 -11.38
N VAL A 118 13.05 -3.37 -11.02
CA VAL A 118 12.59 -2.44 -9.99
C VAL A 118 13.14 -2.83 -8.61
N ALA A 119 13.07 -4.12 -8.24
CA ALA A 119 13.59 -4.59 -6.95
C ALA A 119 15.11 -4.36 -6.82
N VAL A 120 15.87 -4.65 -7.89
CA VAL A 120 17.32 -4.38 -7.93
C VAL A 120 17.59 -2.88 -7.85
N GLY A 121 16.81 -2.04 -8.55
CA GLY A 121 16.92 -0.60 -8.46
C GLY A 121 16.72 -0.08 -7.04
N PHE A 122 15.65 -0.52 -6.35
CA PHE A 122 15.40 -0.16 -4.96
C PHE A 122 16.49 -0.68 -4.02
N ALA A 123 16.99 -1.90 -4.23
CA ALA A 123 18.09 -2.45 -3.44
C ALA A 123 19.37 -1.62 -3.60
N LEU A 124 19.73 -1.22 -4.83
CA LEU A 124 20.89 -0.38 -5.09
C LEU A 124 20.74 1.01 -4.48
N ILE A 125 19.56 1.63 -4.58
CA ILE A 125 19.27 2.91 -3.92
C ILE A 125 19.41 2.76 -2.40
N GLY A 126 18.82 1.71 -1.83
CA GLY A 126 18.89 1.42 -0.40
C GLY A 126 20.34 1.22 0.08
N VAL A 127 21.13 0.44 -0.64
CA VAL A 127 22.56 0.24 -0.34
C VAL A 127 23.33 1.55 -0.47
N THR A 128 23.09 2.35 -1.50
CA THR A 128 23.78 3.64 -1.69
C THR A 128 23.45 4.61 -0.56
N VAL A 129 22.18 4.69 -0.16
CA VAL A 129 21.74 5.51 0.98
C VAL A 129 22.32 4.99 2.28
N ALA A 130 22.37 3.68 2.48
CA ALA A 130 22.95 3.06 3.67
C ALA A 130 24.46 3.35 3.74
N VAL A 131 25.23 3.10 2.67
CA VAL A 131 26.67 3.39 2.62
C VAL A 131 26.94 4.87 2.89
N ARG A 132 26.17 5.78 2.28
CA ARG A 132 26.35 7.22 2.48
C ARG A 132 25.97 7.71 3.87
N ASN A 133 25.09 6.99 4.56
CA ASN A 133 24.64 7.35 5.91
C ASN A 133 25.28 6.52 7.02
N THR A 134 26.13 5.55 6.69
CA THR A 134 26.81 4.70 7.68
C THR A 134 27.91 5.55 8.33
N PRO A 135 27.82 5.83 9.64
CA PRO A 135 28.88 6.55 10.33
C PRO A 135 30.16 5.71 10.33
N SER A 136 31.29 6.30 9.92
CA SER A 136 32.54 5.56 9.73
C SER A 136 33.28 5.38 11.05
N HIS A 137 33.54 6.48 11.78
CA HIS A 137 34.24 6.48 13.06
C HIS A 137 33.99 7.76 13.85
N ALA A 138 34.31 7.75 15.14
CA ALA A 138 34.26 8.94 16.00
C ALA A 138 35.57 9.73 15.90
N VAL A 139 35.46 11.05 15.82
CA VAL A 139 36.58 11.99 15.71
C VAL A 139 36.45 13.12 16.74
N GLU A 140 37.58 13.68 17.12
CA GLU A 140 37.69 14.85 18.00
C GLU A 140 38.58 15.90 17.33
N ILE A 141 38.45 17.17 17.73
CA ILE A 141 39.37 18.20 17.26
C ILE A 141 40.77 18.01 17.86
N VAL A 142 41.80 18.34 17.06
CA VAL A 142 43.20 18.29 17.49
C VAL A 142 43.53 19.42 18.46
N THR A 143 42.89 20.58 18.29
CA THR A 143 43.16 21.77 19.08
C THR A 143 42.45 21.74 20.44
N PRO A 144 43.04 22.35 21.48
CA PRO A 144 42.39 22.52 22.78
C PRO A 144 41.38 23.67 22.80
N LEU A 145 41.30 24.45 21.72
CA LEU A 145 40.43 25.61 21.57
C LEU A 145 39.28 25.28 20.63
N PRO A 146 38.09 25.88 20.85
CA PRO A 146 36.95 25.71 19.95
C PRO A 146 37.25 26.32 18.58
N ILE A 147 36.81 25.62 17.52
CA ILE A 147 37.01 26.05 16.12
C ILE A 147 35.66 26.50 15.55
N PRO A 148 35.56 27.68 14.92
CA PRO A 148 34.33 28.15 14.30
C PRO A 148 33.97 27.29 13.08
N VAL A 149 32.85 26.57 13.15
CA VAL A 149 32.35 25.68 12.10
C VAL A 149 30.82 25.64 12.16
N GLN A 150 30.17 25.91 11.02
CA GLN A 150 28.71 25.92 10.93
C GLN A 150 28.15 24.53 10.66
N PHE A 151 27.47 23.97 11.65
CA PHE A 151 26.63 22.79 11.49
C PHE A 151 25.28 23.19 10.93
N LYS A 152 25.00 22.74 9.71
CA LYS A 152 23.76 23.03 8.99
C LYS A 152 22.89 21.79 8.94
N ARG A 153 21.60 21.95 9.20
CA ARG A 153 20.61 20.90 8.95
C ARG A 153 20.23 20.88 7.46
N ALA A 154 19.54 19.83 7.02
CA ALA A 154 19.11 19.66 5.63
C ALA A 154 18.23 20.83 5.09
N ASP A 155 17.58 21.58 5.97
CA ASP A 155 16.82 22.80 5.68
C ASP A 155 17.72 24.07 5.54
N GLY A 156 19.03 23.93 5.75
CA GLY A 156 20.00 25.02 5.67
C GLY A 156 20.15 25.83 6.96
N VAL A 157 19.37 25.53 8.00
CA VAL A 157 19.43 26.23 9.30
C VAL A 157 20.72 25.86 10.02
N ILE A 158 21.43 26.88 10.51
CA ILE A 158 22.63 26.71 11.34
C ILE A 158 22.18 26.39 12.77
N VAL A 159 22.60 25.24 13.29
CA VAL A 159 22.19 24.75 14.63
C VAL A 159 23.34 24.82 15.64
N ALA A 160 24.58 24.76 15.15
CA ALA A 160 25.77 25.01 15.95
C ALA A 160 26.81 25.73 15.09
N ASP A 161 27.62 26.58 15.72
CA ASP A 161 28.58 27.46 15.06
C ASP A 161 30.04 27.14 15.38
N ARG A 162 30.29 26.10 16.19
CA ARG A 162 31.62 25.73 16.65
C ARG A 162 31.77 24.23 16.87
N LEU A 163 33.01 23.77 16.73
CA LEU A 163 33.50 22.50 17.23
C LEU A 163 34.09 22.72 18.62
N GLU A 164 33.64 21.94 19.59
CA GLU A 164 34.10 22.00 20.96
C GLU A 164 35.25 20.99 21.20
N PRO A 165 36.30 21.37 21.95
CA PRO A 165 37.36 20.45 22.34
C PRO A 165 36.80 19.33 23.22
N ARG A 166 37.37 18.12 23.07
CA ARG A 166 36.97 16.90 23.81
C ARG A 166 35.53 16.43 23.54
N THR A 167 34.82 17.03 22.60
CA THR A 167 33.53 16.54 22.13
C THR A 167 33.73 15.56 20.98
N ARG A 168 33.00 14.43 21.03
CA ARG A 168 33.05 13.41 19.99
C ARG A 168 32.05 13.73 18.88
N TYR A 169 32.56 13.80 17.67
CA TYR A 169 31.78 13.97 16.46
C TYR A 169 31.84 12.70 15.62
N VAL A 170 30.82 12.49 14.81
CA VAL A 170 30.73 11.30 13.95
C VAL A 170 31.16 11.68 12.54
N ALA A 171 32.22 11.06 12.03
CA ALA A 171 32.63 11.20 10.64
C ALA A 171 31.71 10.34 9.74
N VAL A 172 31.25 10.92 8.65
CA VAL A 172 30.35 10.25 7.68
C VAL A 172 31.06 9.95 6.37
N SER A 173 31.85 10.90 5.87
CA SER A 173 32.58 10.73 4.62
C SER A 173 33.79 11.63 4.58
N ASP A 174 34.87 11.14 3.97
CA ASP A 174 36.08 11.91 3.69
C ASP A 174 36.21 12.12 2.18
N TRP A 175 36.30 13.36 1.74
CA TRP A 175 36.49 13.69 0.34
C TRP A 175 37.38 14.92 0.15
N GLY A 176 38.45 14.79 -0.62
CA GLY A 176 39.31 15.92 -0.99
C GLY A 176 39.97 16.65 0.19
N GLY A 177 40.30 15.93 1.28
CA GLY A 177 40.86 16.53 2.50
C GLY A 177 39.84 17.24 3.39
N GLN A 178 38.54 17.08 3.09
CA GLN A 178 37.44 17.51 3.93
C GLN A 178 36.73 16.28 4.50
N THR A 179 36.46 16.32 5.80
CA THR A 179 35.66 15.35 6.53
C THR A 179 34.29 15.95 6.81
N LEU A 180 33.25 15.22 6.39
CA LEU A 180 31.87 15.56 6.72
C LEU A 180 31.53 15.01 8.10
N LEU A 181 31.35 15.92 9.05
CA LEU A 181 30.92 15.62 10.41
C LEU A 181 29.41 15.66 10.52
N ARG A 182 28.87 14.76 11.33
CA ARG A 182 27.45 14.69 11.66
C ARG A 182 27.26 14.83 13.16
N LEU A 183 26.43 15.78 13.54
CA LEU A 183 26.00 16.02 14.91
C LEU A 183 24.54 15.62 15.05
N TRP A 184 24.25 14.76 16.02
CA TRP A 184 22.87 14.45 16.40
C TRP A 184 22.39 15.45 17.45
N LEU A 185 21.26 16.11 17.15
CA LEU A 185 20.60 17.00 18.08
C LEU A 185 19.27 16.37 18.52
N PRO A 186 19.04 16.21 19.83
CA PRO A 186 17.76 15.71 20.34
C PRO A 186 16.60 16.53 19.78
N GLN A 187 15.53 15.87 19.33
CA GLN A 187 14.30 16.47 18.79
C GLN A 187 14.45 17.28 17.49
N GLN A 188 15.68 17.48 17.00
CA GLN A 188 15.97 18.34 15.84
C GLN A 188 16.59 17.58 14.66
N GLY A 189 17.01 16.34 14.89
CA GLY A 189 17.59 15.48 13.86
C GLY A 189 19.10 15.68 13.71
N TYR A 190 19.60 15.51 12.49
CA TYR A 190 21.04 15.57 12.20
C TYR A 190 21.42 16.90 11.56
N ALA A 191 22.54 17.46 12.00
CA ALA A 191 23.21 18.57 11.35
C ALA A 191 24.59 18.12 10.83
N MET A 192 25.03 18.70 9.72
CA MET A 192 26.27 18.36 9.05
C MET A 192 27.20 19.57 8.94
N ALA A 193 28.50 19.33 9.04
CA ALA A 193 29.53 20.32 8.81
C ALA A 193 30.69 19.72 8.02
N SER A 194 31.25 20.46 7.07
CA SER A 194 32.49 20.10 6.37
C SER A 194 33.66 20.74 7.08
N VAL A 195 34.67 19.94 7.42
CA VAL A 195 35.84 20.39 8.17
C VAL A 195 37.09 19.80 7.54
N PRO A 196 38.20 20.54 7.45
CA PRO A 196 39.48 19.99 7.02
C PRO A 196 39.89 18.76 7.87
N SER A 197 40.28 17.68 7.21
CA SER A 197 40.60 16.40 7.88
C SER A 197 41.82 16.50 8.80
N ASP A 198 42.73 17.44 8.53
CA ASP A 198 43.92 17.74 9.32
C ASP A 198 43.60 18.37 10.69
N TRP A 199 42.39 18.87 10.89
CA TRP A 199 41.94 19.43 12.17
C TRP A 199 41.38 18.37 13.11
N LEU A 200 41.23 17.14 12.61
CA LEU A 200 40.56 16.06 13.30
C LEU A 200 41.54 14.94 13.64
N ARG A 201 41.30 14.30 14.78
CA ARG A 201 41.99 13.08 15.20
C ARG A 201 40.97 12.00 15.55
N PRO A 202 41.30 10.71 15.38
CA PRO A 202 40.46 9.63 15.86
C PRO A 202 40.15 9.81 17.35
N ALA A 203 38.88 9.75 17.72
CA ALA A 203 38.49 9.78 19.11
C ALA A 203 39.06 8.53 19.79
N ILE A 204 39.81 8.71 20.87
CA ILE A 204 40.27 7.56 21.67
C ILE A 204 39.00 6.91 22.23
N PRO A 205 38.74 5.61 21.98
CA PRO A 205 37.59 4.93 22.54
C PRO A 205 37.66 5.13 24.06
N ALA A 206 36.55 5.59 24.65
CA ALA A 206 36.49 5.64 26.10
C ALA A 206 36.80 4.22 26.56
N ARG A 207 37.89 4.02 27.32
CA ARG A 207 38.02 2.82 28.13
C ARG A 207 36.72 2.76 28.89
N ALA A 208 35.91 1.74 28.62
CA ALA A 208 34.75 1.46 29.42
C ALA A 208 35.26 1.44 30.86
N SER A 209 34.91 2.48 31.63
CA SER A 209 35.18 2.50 33.04
C SER A 209 34.29 1.40 33.61
N ALA A 210 34.84 0.20 33.69
CA ALA A 210 34.35 -0.85 34.55
C ALA A 210 34.51 -0.31 35.99
N ALA A 211 33.45 0.31 36.49
CA ALA A 211 33.27 0.71 37.87
C ALA A 211 31.75 0.82 38.06
N GLN A 212 31.13 -0.19 38.68
CA GLN A 212 31.02 -0.41 40.13
C GLN A 212 29.68 0.13 40.62
#